data_AF-A0A7J8YM43-F1
#
_entry.id   AF-A0A7J8YM43-F1
#
_cell.length_a   1.000
_cell.length_b   1.000
_cell.length_c   1.000
_cell.angle_alpha   90.00
_cell.angle_beta   90.00
_cell.angle_gamma   90.00
#
_symmetry.space_group_name_H-M   'P 1'
#
loop_
_entity.id
_entity.type
_entity.pdbx_description
1 polymer ?
#
loop_
_entity_poly.entity_id
_entity_poly.type
_entity_poly.pdbx_seq_one_letter_code
_entity_poly.pdbx_strand_id
1 'polypeptide(L)' 'MDRNRLHNQVASMRRSLFDQGYLDDQFIQLEELQDDTNPNFVQEVVTLFYNDSARLIQNIEQA' A
#
# COMPACT_ATOMS: atom_id res chain seq x y z
N MET A 1 -6.14 11.72 22.86
CA MET A 1 -7.41 11.08 22.42
C MET A 1 -7.41 10.82 20.90
N ASP A 2 -6.88 11.71 20.07
CA ASP A 2 -6.97 11.57 18.60
C ASP A 2 -5.99 10.58 17.96
N ARG A 3 -4.79 10.39 18.52
CA ARG A 3 -3.81 9.42 18.00
C ARG A 3 -4.38 8.00 17.96
N ASN A 4 -5.03 7.56 19.03
CA ASN A 4 -5.63 6.21 19.10
C ASN A 4 -6.75 6.04 18.06
N ARG A 5 -7.52 7.10 17.79
CA ARG A 5 -8.56 7.07 16.74
C ARG A 5 -7.96 6.89 15.35
N LEU A 6 -6.89 7.63 15.04
CA LEU A 6 -6.18 7.49 13.77
C LEU A 6 -5.56 6.10 13.60
N HIS A 7 -4.95 5.54 14.64
CA HIS A 7 -4.38 4.18 14.58
C HIS A 7 -5.48 3.13 14.33
N ASN A 8 -6.61 3.25 15.03
CA ASN A 8 -7.74 2.35 14.83
C ASN A 8 -8.33 2.48 13.42
N GLN A 9 -8.41 3.71 12.88
CA GLN A 9 -8.91 3.95 11.54
C GLN A 9 -7.99 3.32 10.48
N VAL A 10 -6.67 3.48 10.60
CA VAL A 10 -5.70 2.86 9.71
C VAL A 10 -5.78 1.34 9.79
N ALA A 11 -5.84 0.77 11.00
CA ALA A 11 -5.96 -0.68 11.18
C ALA A 11 -7.26 -1.24 10.57
N SER A 12 -8.38 -0.54 10.74
CA SER A 12 -9.67 -0.92 10.15
C SER A 12 -9.64 -0.84 8.62
N MET A 13 -9.02 0.20 8.06
CA MET A 13 -8.89 0.37 6.62
C MET A 13 -8.00 -0.72 6.03
N ARG A 14 -6.85 -1.00 6.65
CA ARG A 14 -5.96 -2.09 6.24
C ARG A 14 -6.72 -3.42 6.22
N ARG A 15 -7.43 -3.77 7.30
CA ARG A 15 -8.23 -5.00 7.35
C ARG A 15 -9.25 -5.08 6.21
N SER A 16 -10.00 -4.00 5.97
CA SER A 16 -11.00 -3.94 4.90
C SER A 16 -10.40 -4.20 3.50
N LEU A 17 -9.16 -3.77 3.25
CA LEU A 17 -8.48 -4.03 1.97
C LEU A 17 -8.09 -5.51 1.79
N PHE A 18 -7.67 -6.17 2.87
CA PHE A 18 -7.42 -7.63 2.85
C PHE A 18 -8.72 -8.43 2.72
N ASP A 19 -9.77 -8.07 3.46
CA ASP A 19 -11.06 -8.77 3.43
C ASP A 19 -11.72 -8.69 2.03
N GLN A 20 -11.49 -7.61 1.29
CA GLN A 20 -11.96 -7.42 -0.08
C GLN A 20 -11.04 -8.06 -1.14
N GLY A 21 -9.87 -8.58 -0.74
CA GLY A 21 -8.89 -9.18 -1.65
C GLY A 21 -8.09 -8.18 -2.49
N TYR A 22 -8.08 -6.90 -2.12
CA TYR A 22 -7.21 -5.90 -2.77
C TYR A 22 -5.75 -6.05 -2.34
N LEU A 23 -5.51 -6.57 -1.14
CA LEU A 23 -4.19 -6.89 -0.60
C LEU A 23 -4.14 -8.37 -0.23
N ASP A 24 -2.96 -8.95 -0.37
CA ASP A 24 -2.66 -10.33 -0.01
C ASP A 24 -1.36 -10.41 0.80
N ASP A 25 -0.89 -11.64 1.05
CA ASP A 25 0.30 -11.91 1.84
C ASP A 25 1.57 -11.24 1.30
N GLN A 26 1.62 -10.87 0.01
CA GLN A 26 2.73 -10.13 -0.55
C GLN A 26 2.84 -8.72 0.06
N PHE A 27 1.71 -8.07 0.36
CA PHE A 27 1.73 -6.76 1.00
C PHE A 27 2.26 -6.84 2.44
N ILE A 28 2.00 -7.95 3.14
CA ILE A 28 2.56 -8.20 4.48
C ILE A 28 4.10 -8.30 4.40
N GLN A 29 4.61 -9.04 3.41
CA GLN A 29 6.06 -9.15 3.19
C GLN A 29 6.70 -7.79 2.89
N LEU A 30 6.02 -6.90 2.17
CA LEU A 30 6.49 -5.53 1.96
C LEU A 30 6.55 -4.72 3.27
N GLU A 31 5.55 -4.86 4.14
CA GLU A 31 5.56 -4.20 5.47
C GLU A 31 6.70 -4.73 6.35
N GLU A 32 7.03 -6.02 6.29
CA GLU A 32 8.13 -6.64 7.06
C GLU A 32 9.53 -6.16 6.63
N LEU A 33 9.67 -5.67 5.40
CA LEU A 33 10.92 -5.07 4.89
C LEU A 33 11.11 -3.61 5.34
N GLN A 34 10.09 -2.97 5.90
CA GLN A 34 10.19 -1.62 6.43
C GLN A 34 10.78 -1.64 7.85
N ASP A 35 11.83 -0.88 8.07
CA ASP A 35 12.50 -0.77 9.37
C ASP A 35 12.87 0.69 9.71
N ASP A 36 13.52 0.89 10.85
CA ASP A 36 13.93 2.22 11.32
C ASP A 36 14.97 2.91 10.40
N THR A 37 15.65 2.14 9.54
CA THR A 37 16.62 2.65 8.57
C THR A 37 15.98 3.06 7.25
N ASN A 38 14.84 2.45 6.90
CA ASN A 38 14.02 2.83 5.76
C ASN A 38 12.52 2.92 6.14
N PRO A 39 12.11 3.96 6.89
CA PRO A 39 10.75 4.06 7.44
C PRO A 39 9.66 4.32 6.38
N ASN A 40 10.04 4.65 5.14
CA ASN A 40 9.10 4.98 4.06
C ASN A 40 9.04 3.90 2.97
N PHE A 41 9.69 2.75 3.17
CA PHE A 41 9.83 1.70 2.15
C PHE A 41 8.50 1.33 1.49
N VAL A 42 7.46 1.02 2.27
CA VAL A 42 6.15 0.61 1.73
C VAL A 42 5.53 1.74 0.90
N GLN A 43 5.63 2.98 1.37
CA GLN A 43 5.11 4.14 0.66
C GLN A 43 5.81 4.31 -0.70
N GLU A 44 7.13 4.18 -0.74
CA GLU A 44 7.93 4.30 -1.96
C GLU A 44 7.57 3.23 -2.98
N VAL A 45 7.48 1.97 -2.56
CA VAL A 45 7.09 0.84 -3.43
C VAL A 45 5.69 1.03 -4.00
N VAL A 46 4.71 1.39 -3.16
CA VAL A 46 3.33 1.61 -3.60
C VAL A 46 3.22 2.82 -4.55
N THR A 47 4.00 3.88 -4.31
CA THR A 47 4.06 5.05 -5.18
C THR A 47 4.61 4.68 -6.56
N LEU A 48 5.70 3.90 -6.62
CA LEU A 48 6.27 3.40 -7.86
C LEU A 48 5.26 2.52 -8.61
N PHE A 49 4.63 1.57 -7.91
CA PHE A 49 3.61 0.69 -8.50
C PHE A 49 2.47 1.47 -9.16
N TYR A 50 1.92 2.49 -8.50
CA TYR A 50 0.83 3.29 -9.08
C TYR A 50 1.29 4.12 -10.29
N ASN A 51 2.47 4.74 -10.22
CA ASN A 51 3.02 5.53 -11.33
C ASN A 51 3.25 4.66 -12.57
N ASP A 52 3.84 3.47 -12.39
CA ASP A 52 4.12 2.54 -13.47
C ASP A 52 2.83 1.94 -14.05
N SER A 53 1.88 1.58 -13.18
CA SER A 53 0.58 1.06 -13.60
C SER A 53 -0.22 2.09 -14.41
N ALA A 54 -0.22 3.37 -14.01
CA ALA A 54 -0.90 4.42 -14.75
C ALA A 54 -0.31 4.58 -16.17
N ARG A 55 1.02 4.56 -16.30
CA ARG A 55 1.69 4.59 -17.61
C ARG A 55 1.36 3.35 -18.45
N LEU A 56 1.36 2.16 -17.83
CA LEU A 56 1.06 0.90 -18.52
C LEU A 56 -0.37 0.91 -19.07
N ILE A 57 -1.35 1.35 -18.27
CA ILE A 57 -2.75 1.47 -18.71
C ILE A 57 -2.86 2.42 -19.90
N GLN A 58 -2.25 3.60 -19.83
CA GLN A 58 -2.25 4.57 -20.95
C GLN A 58 -1.66 3.98 -22.23
N ASN A 59 -0.58 3.20 -22.12
CA ASN A 59 0.03 2.54 -23.27
C ASN A 59 -0.87 1.45 -23.87
N ILE A 60 -1.62 0.73 -23.05
CA ILE A 60 -2.60 -0.28 -23.52
C ILE A 60 -3.77 0.40 -24.25
N GLU A 61 -4.26 1.54 -23.73
CA GLU A 61 -5.37 2.29 -24.36
C GLU A 61 -5.00 2.91 -25.71
N GLN A 62 -3.71 3.19 -25.93
CA GLN A 62 -3.19 3.79 -27.17
C GLN A 62 -2.75 2.77 -28.23
N ALA A 63 -2.71 1.47 -27.89
CA ALA A 63 -2.33 0.37 -28.78
C ALA A 63 -3.51 -0.16 -29.61
#